data_AF-A0A974SF44-F1
#
_entry.id   AF-A0A974SF44-F1
#
_cell.length_a   1.000
_cell.length_b   1.000
_cell.length_c   1.000
_cell.angle_alpha   90.00
_cell.angle_beta   90.00
_cell.angle_gamma   90.00
#
_symmetry.space_group_name_H-M   'P 1'
#
loop_
_entity.id
_entity.type
_entity.pdbx_description
1 polymer ?
#
loop_
_entity_poly.entity_id
_entity_poly.type
_entity_poly.pdbx_seq_one_letter_code
_entity_poly.pdbx_strand_id
1 'polypeptide(L)'
;MYGIALLVGTSVGVINPLSTTHMTANHGEEIWIGVISSSYFFFMALGSMAADRTMRGTDMKRVITSGLLLTAVCSALFPLFTVNAVWLLLMSLMGIGISCNMMGLQTALHSLTGEKSLGMVSGMYSLCFALGLIASSALAPMVYDQVAWLPFAFSSFCLVLASAVIHFKLPGTLVIPGRAGKKVLSKINLPLFGAFVYGFGETIVVALYPLYLIREHVAVAQTGYGLSIFAVGSILGLLPVTYLADRIGCKRCLILCVAISIFTLLGIVNSGSMPLRLLFSFASGFIIGPLYPLAMALTAQVLTPAERSSGNALFTTFYGFGSAAGPFLSSIAMNAWGNQHLFTVCVLLFCLFLAHAAITRKGSKVRVTKEELL
;
A
#
# COMPACT_ATOMS: atom_id res chain seq x y z
N MET A 1 -7.41 5.19 19.05
CA MET A 1 -6.53 4.76 17.95
C MET A 1 -7.14 3.66 17.11
N TYR A 2 -7.49 2.50 17.67
CA TYR A 2 -8.04 1.37 16.90
C TYR A 2 -9.33 1.72 16.11
N GLY A 3 -10.29 2.39 16.74
CA GLY A 3 -11.51 2.83 16.03
C GLY A 3 -11.23 3.84 14.90
N ILE A 4 -10.23 4.70 15.06
CA ILE A 4 -9.79 5.62 13.99
C ILE A 4 -9.16 4.82 12.85
N ALA A 5 -8.32 3.83 13.17
CA ALA A 5 -7.72 2.93 12.18
C ALA A 5 -8.80 2.24 11.34
N LEU A 6 -9.84 1.72 12.00
CA LEU A 6 -10.98 1.08 11.36
C LEU A 6 -11.70 2.05 10.41
N LEU A 7 -12.06 3.26 10.88
CA LEU A 7 -12.77 4.27 10.08
C LEU A 7 -11.96 4.73 8.85
N VAL A 8 -10.65 4.96 9.03
CA VAL A 8 -9.76 5.34 7.92
C VAL A 8 -9.61 4.17 6.96
N GLY A 9 -9.42 2.94 7.47
CA GLY A 9 -9.34 1.73 6.65
C GLY A 9 -10.59 1.50 5.81
N THR A 10 -11.77 1.67 6.41
CA THR A 10 -13.06 1.67 5.70
C THR A 10 -13.09 2.72 4.60
N SER A 11 -12.60 3.92 4.86
CA SER A 11 -12.61 4.99 3.87
C SER A 11 -11.65 4.70 2.70
N VAL A 12 -10.44 4.21 2.98
CA VAL A 12 -9.46 3.85 1.94
C VAL A 12 -9.96 2.67 1.10
N GLY A 13 -10.61 1.69 1.71
CA GLY A 13 -11.20 0.54 1.01
C GLY A 13 -12.45 0.89 0.19
N VAL A 14 -13.11 2.02 0.46
CA VAL A 14 -14.09 2.61 -0.47
C VAL A 14 -13.34 3.33 -1.60
N ILE A 15 -12.52 4.33 -1.23
CA ILE A 15 -11.94 5.32 -2.16
C ILE A 15 -11.17 4.65 -3.29
N ASN A 16 -10.19 3.78 -2.97
CA ASN A 16 -9.28 3.27 -3.98
C ASN A 16 -9.98 2.41 -5.05
N PRO A 17 -10.66 1.31 -4.69
CA PRO A 17 -11.27 0.45 -5.68
C PRO A 17 -12.46 1.14 -6.39
N LEU A 18 -13.31 1.86 -5.65
CA LEU A 18 -14.50 2.46 -6.26
C LEU A 18 -14.22 3.68 -7.12
N SER A 19 -13.13 4.41 -6.88
CA SER A 19 -12.79 5.51 -7.77
C SER A 19 -12.46 5.00 -9.17
N THR A 20 -11.72 3.89 -9.25
CA THR A 20 -11.47 3.19 -10.51
C THR A 20 -12.77 2.69 -11.14
N THR A 21 -13.65 2.06 -10.37
CA THR A 21 -14.97 1.63 -10.83
C THR A 21 -15.81 2.79 -11.37
N HIS A 22 -15.85 3.91 -10.65
CA HIS A 22 -16.61 5.09 -11.02
C HIS A 22 -16.08 5.75 -12.30
N MET A 23 -14.76 5.88 -12.44
CA MET A 23 -14.16 6.38 -13.67
C MET A 23 -14.45 5.46 -14.86
N THR A 24 -14.41 4.13 -14.64
CA THR A 24 -14.74 3.15 -15.69
C THR A 24 -16.20 3.23 -16.12
N ALA A 25 -17.12 3.36 -15.16
CA ALA A 25 -18.55 3.47 -15.41
C ALA A 25 -18.94 4.76 -16.16
N ASN A 26 -18.18 5.84 -15.96
CA ASN A 26 -18.39 7.13 -16.62
C ASN A 26 -17.50 7.32 -17.86
N HIS A 27 -17.10 6.24 -18.53
CA HIS A 27 -16.31 6.25 -19.78
C HIS A 27 -14.93 6.95 -19.69
N GLY A 28 -14.27 6.90 -18.55
CA GLY A 28 -12.87 7.33 -18.43
C GLY A 28 -11.94 6.45 -19.26
N GLU A 29 -11.03 7.06 -20.03
CA GLU A 29 -10.01 6.31 -20.78
C GLU A 29 -9.03 5.61 -19.83
N GLU A 30 -8.49 4.47 -20.27
CA GLU A 30 -7.62 3.61 -19.47
C GLU A 30 -6.40 4.34 -18.91
N ILE A 31 -5.74 5.08 -19.79
CA ILE A 31 -4.52 5.84 -19.47
C ILE A 31 -4.85 6.84 -18.36
N TRP A 32 -6.00 7.51 -18.44
CA TRP A 32 -6.44 8.45 -17.41
C TRP A 32 -6.75 7.75 -16.08
N ILE A 33 -7.41 6.59 -16.10
CA ILE A 33 -7.67 5.80 -14.88
C ILE A 33 -6.35 5.43 -14.19
N GLY A 34 -5.35 5.01 -14.97
CA GLY A 34 -4.00 4.70 -14.48
C GLY A 34 -3.30 5.93 -13.90
N VAL A 35 -3.27 7.04 -14.65
CA VAL A 35 -2.67 8.32 -14.21
C VAL A 35 -3.32 8.83 -12.93
N ILE A 36 -4.65 8.83 -12.87
CA ILE A 36 -5.42 9.32 -11.70
C ILE A 36 -5.16 8.42 -10.50
N SER A 37 -5.20 7.09 -10.67
CA SER A 37 -4.88 6.12 -9.61
C SER A 37 -3.46 6.27 -9.10
N SER A 38 -2.48 6.46 -10.00
CA SER A 38 -1.09 6.69 -9.65
C SER A 38 -0.86 8.01 -8.94
N SER A 39 -1.62 9.05 -9.29
CA SER A 39 -1.52 10.37 -8.64
C SER A 39 -1.79 10.26 -7.14
N TYR A 40 -2.79 9.46 -6.73
CA TYR A 40 -3.11 9.22 -5.34
C TYR A 40 -1.90 8.71 -4.53
N PHE A 41 -1.22 7.67 -5.03
CA PHE A 41 -0.06 7.09 -4.35
C PHE A 41 1.18 7.99 -4.43
N PHE A 42 1.39 8.66 -5.58
CA PHE A 42 2.48 9.61 -5.75
C PHE A 42 2.38 10.78 -4.76
N PHE A 43 1.20 11.38 -4.65
CA PHE A 43 0.94 12.47 -3.72
C PHE A 43 0.83 12.00 -2.28
N MET A 44 0.46 10.74 -2.01
CA MET A 44 0.62 10.15 -0.69
C MET A 44 2.09 10.04 -0.29
N ALA A 45 2.97 9.63 -1.20
CA ALA A 45 4.41 9.56 -0.96
C ALA A 45 5.01 10.95 -0.73
N LEU A 46 4.73 11.93 -1.60
CA LEU A 46 5.17 13.32 -1.43
C LEU A 46 4.58 13.95 -0.16
N GLY A 47 3.31 13.70 0.10
CA GLY A 47 2.60 14.17 1.28
C GLY A 47 3.24 13.66 2.57
N SER A 48 3.72 12.40 2.60
CA SER A 48 4.44 11.86 3.76
C SER A 48 5.72 12.65 4.06
N MET A 49 6.50 13.01 3.03
CA MET A 49 7.72 13.82 3.18
C MET A 49 7.42 15.24 3.66
N ALA A 50 6.33 15.84 3.18
CA ALA A 50 5.89 17.17 3.57
C ALA A 50 5.25 17.18 4.97
N ALA A 51 4.50 16.15 5.32
CA ALA A 51 3.89 15.94 6.62
C ALA A 51 4.97 15.83 7.71
N ASP A 52 6.03 15.05 7.47
CA ASP A 52 7.15 14.95 8.42
C ASP A 52 7.82 16.32 8.68
N ARG A 53 7.89 17.22 7.69
CA ARG A 53 8.39 18.58 7.90
C ARG A 53 7.39 19.47 8.63
N THR A 54 6.12 19.39 8.25
CA THR A 54 5.05 20.25 8.78
C THR A 54 4.67 19.88 10.19
N MET A 55 4.81 18.61 10.58
CA MET A 55 4.57 18.14 11.94
C MET A 55 5.69 18.55 12.90
N ARG A 56 6.85 18.98 12.40
CA ARG A 56 7.94 19.55 13.23
C ARG A 56 7.56 20.98 13.64
N GLY A 57 7.24 21.17 14.91
CA GLY A 57 6.96 22.50 15.48
C GLY A 57 5.51 22.96 15.36
N THR A 58 4.61 22.09 14.88
CA THR A 58 3.17 22.37 14.81
C THR A 58 2.40 21.34 15.63
N ASP A 59 1.19 21.67 16.06
CA ASP A 59 0.31 20.72 16.73
C ASP A 59 -0.06 19.58 15.78
N MET A 60 0.52 18.40 16.01
CA MET A 60 0.28 17.17 15.23
C MET A 60 -1.20 16.89 15.03
N LYS A 61 -2.01 17.18 16.05
CA LYS A 61 -3.46 17.02 16.01
C LYS A 61 -4.10 17.82 14.88
N ARG A 62 -3.70 19.09 14.71
CA ARG A 62 -4.24 19.98 13.68
C ARG A 62 -3.93 19.43 12.29
N VAL A 63 -2.69 19.04 12.04
CA VAL A 63 -2.23 18.52 10.74
C VAL A 63 -3.00 17.25 10.34
N ILE A 64 -3.21 16.33 11.28
CA ILE A 64 -3.99 15.10 11.02
C ILE A 64 -5.46 15.44 10.75
N THR A 65 -6.08 16.29 11.57
CA THR A 65 -7.49 16.66 11.40
C THR A 65 -7.75 17.40 10.08
N SER A 66 -6.87 18.33 9.68
CA SER A 66 -6.99 19.02 8.40
C SER A 66 -6.82 18.07 7.22
N GLY A 67 -5.90 17.10 7.31
CA GLY A 67 -5.71 16.07 6.29
C GLY A 67 -6.95 15.20 6.10
N LEU A 68 -7.52 14.69 7.21
CA LEU A 68 -8.74 13.88 7.15
C LEU A 68 -9.95 14.65 6.62
N LEU A 69 -10.13 15.91 7.03
CA LEU A 69 -11.22 16.74 6.51
C LEU A 69 -11.06 17.05 5.02
N LEU A 70 -9.84 17.33 4.58
CA LEU A 70 -9.53 17.52 3.16
C LEU A 70 -9.91 16.27 2.35
N THR A 71 -9.49 15.09 2.81
CA THR A 71 -9.85 13.82 2.17
C THR A 71 -11.36 13.57 2.20
N ALA A 72 -12.05 13.91 3.30
CA ALA A 72 -13.50 13.74 3.42
C ALA A 72 -14.26 14.59 2.39
N VAL A 73 -13.90 15.87 2.26
CA VAL A 73 -14.49 16.77 1.26
C VAL A 73 -14.21 16.25 -0.15
N CYS A 74 -12.97 15.87 -0.45
CA CYS A 74 -12.63 15.36 -1.78
C CYS A 74 -13.37 14.04 -2.10
N SER A 75 -13.52 13.15 -1.12
CA SER A 75 -14.28 11.91 -1.27
C SER A 75 -15.75 12.18 -1.58
N ALA A 76 -16.39 13.15 -0.90
CA ALA A 76 -17.78 13.50 -1.15
C ALA A 76 -18.00 14.19 -2.50
N LEU A 77 -17.00 14.96 -2.97
CA LEU A 77 -17.03 15.62 -4.27
C LEU A 77 -16.74 14.67 -5.43
N PHE A 78 -16.00 13.58 -5.21
CA PHE A 78 -15.56 12.66 -6.26
C PHE A 78 -16.65 12.17 -7.22
N PRO A 79 -17.82 11.67 -6.75
CA PRO A 79 -18.86 11.16 -7.64
C PRO A 79 -19.67 12.26 -8.35
N LEU A 80 -19.50 13.54 -7.99
CA LEU A 80 -20.28 14.66 -8.56
C LEU A 80 -19.71 15.15 -9.89
N PHE A 81 -18.46 14.78 -10.22
CA PHE A 81 -17.76 15.23 -11.41
C PHE A 81 -17.41 14.07 -12.33
N THR A 82 -17.34 14.35 -13.62
CA THR A 82 -16.97 13.39 -14.69
C THR A 82 -15.75 13.84 -15.50
N VAL A 83 -15.03 14.86 -15.02
CA VAL A 83 -13.89 15.46 -15.72
C VAL A 83 -12.58 14.91 -15.18
N ASN A 84 -11.74 14.36 -16.07
CA ASN A 84 -10.45 13.74 -15.72
C ASN A 84 -9.54 14.64 -14.87
N ALA A 85 -9.45 15.92 -15.22
CA ALA A 85 -8.64 16.90 -14.48
C ALA A 85 -9.12 17.08 -13.03
N VAL A 86 -10.45 17.03 -12.81
CA VAL A 86 -11.04 17.14 -11.46
C VAL A 86 -10.75 15.87 -10.67
N TRP A 87 -10.93 14.68 -11.26
CA TRP A 87 -10.58 13.43 -10.58
C TRP A 87 -9.09 13.35 -10.21
N LEU A 88 -8.20 13.82 -11.09
CA LEU A 88 -6.78 13.90 -10.82
C LEU A 88 -6.48 14.82 -9.63
N LEU A 89 -7.09 16.01 -9.61
CA LEU A 89 -6.93 16.95 -8.50
C LEU A 89 -7.45 16.37 -7.19
N LEU A 90 -8.65 15.80 -7.19
CA LEU A 90 -9.27 15.19 -6.01
C LEU A 90 -8.42 14.03 -5.47
N MET A 91 -7.94 13.13 -6.34
CA MET A 91 -7.06 12.03 -5.94
C MET A 91 -5.73 12.50 -5.36
N SER A 92 -5.15 13.53 -5.96
CA SER A 92 -3.91 14.14 -5.47
C SER A 92 -4.09 14.71 -4.06
N LEU A 93 -5.18 15.46 -3.83
CA LEU A 93 -5.51 16.01 -2.52
C LEU A 93 -5.82 14.93 -1.48
N MET A 94 -6.54 13.87 -1.88
CA MET A 94 -6.85 12.73 -1.01
C MET A 94 -5.58 11.98 -0.59
N GLY A 95 -4.64 11.78 -1.52
CA GLY A 95 -3.33 11.19 -1.23
C GLY A 95 -2.55 11.98 -0.19
N ILE A 96 -2.46 13.31 -0.35
CA ILE A 96 -1.82 14.20 0.65
C ILE A 96 -2.53 14.08 2.00
N GLY A 97 -3.86 14.20 2.05
CA GLY A 97 -4.62 14.17 3.29
C GLY A 97 -4.47 12.86 4.06
N ILE A 98 -4.47 11.72 3.37
CA ILE A 98 -4.30 10.39 3.97
C ILE A 98 -2.88 10.18 4.46
N SER A 99 -1.87 10.72 3.78
CA SER A 99 -0.47 10.64 4.23
C SER A 99 -0.25 11.30 5.59
N CYS A 100 -0.87 12.47 5.82
CA CYS A 100 -0.82 13.18 7.11
C CYS A 100 -1.40 12.31 8.23
N ASN A 101 -2.48 11.58 7.96
CA ASN A 101 -3.07 10.66 8.92
C ASN A 101 -2.20 9.43 9.16
N MET A 102 -1.73 8.75 8.11
CA MET A 102 -0.91 7.54 8.25
C MET A 102 0.37 7.80 9.05
N MET A 103 1.09 8.88 8.74
CA MET A 103 2.27 9.25 9.52
C MET A 103 1.90 9.72 10.93
N GLY A 104 0.97 10.65 11.04
CA GLY A 104 0.68 11.28 12.32
C GLY A 104 0.06 10.34 13.35
N LEU A 105 -0.86 9.47 12.94
CA LEU A 105 -1.47 8.51 13.85
C LEU A 105 -0.47 7.44 14.28
N GLN A 106 0.42 7.01 13.38
CA GLN A 106 1.49 6.07 13.72
C GLN A 106 2.48 6.71 14.69
N THR A 107 2.91 7.95 14.45
CA THR A 107 3.79 8.66 15.39
C THR A 107 3.14 8.87 16.76
N ALA A 108 1.85 9.25 16.79
CA ALA A 108 1.08 9.35 18.02
C ALA A 108 0.97 8.02 18.76
N LEU A 109 0.84 6.90 18.02
CA LEU A 109 0.81 5.57 18.61
C LEU A 109 2.15 5.25 19.29
N HIS A 110 3.26 5.53 18.60
CA HIS A 110 4.61 5.31 19.12
C HIS A 110 4.94 6.18 20.35
N SER A 111 4.44 7.42 20.41
CA SER A 111 4.70 8.30 21.54
C SER A 111 3.84 7.99 22.77
N LEU A 112 2.65 7.42 22.59
CA LEU A 112 1.71 7.09 23.67
C LEU A 112 1.88 5.66 24.20
N THR A 113 2.73 4.84 23.58
CA THR A 113 2.92 3.43 23.95
C THR A 113 4.35 3.16 24.41
N GLY A 114 4.51 2.37 25.47
CA GLY A 114 5.83 1.94 25.94
C GLY A 114 6.46 0.92 25.01
N GLU A 115 7.80 0.87 24.96
CA GLU A 115 8.56 -0.01 24.06
C GLU A 115 8.17 -1.50 24.15
N LYS A 116 7.79 -1.96 25.35
CA LYS A 116 7.42 -3.37 25.60
C LYS A 116 6.12 -3.79 24.91
N SER A 117 5.17 -2.87 24.70
CA SER A 117 3.85 -3.18 24.11
C SER A 117 3.66 -2.61 22.70
N LEU A 118 4.62 -1.81 22.21
CA LEU A 118 4.55 -1.12 20.94
C LEU A 118 4.27 -2.05 19.76
N GLY A 119 4.91 -3.23 19.71
CA GLY A 119 4.70 -4.21 18.65
C GLY A 119 3.27 -4.75 18.62
N MET A 120 2.71 -5.10 19.78
CA MET A 120 1.33 -5.59 19.89
C MET A 120 0.32 -4.50 19.51
N VAL A 121 0.52 -3.28 20.01
CA VAL A 121 -0.39 -2.16 19.74
C VAL A 121 -0.35 -1.75 18.27
N SER A 122 0.84 -1.70 17.66
CA SER A 122 0.99 -1.45 16.22
C SER A 122 0.35 -2.56 15.37
N GLY A 123 0.48 -3.82 15.80
CA GLY A 123 -0.19 -4.96 15.15
C GLY A 123 -1.72 -4.86 15.21
N MET A 124 -2.29 -4.57 16.38
CA MET A 124 -3.74 -4.36 16.54
C MET A 124 -4.26 -3.18 15.73
N TYR A 125 -3.49 -2.09 15.67
CA TYR A 125 -3.82 -0.92 14.85
C TYR A 125 -3.92 -1.29 13.37
N SER A 126 -2.89 -1.96 12.83
CA SER A 126 -2.87 -2.41 11.43
C SER A 126 -3.98 -3.42 11.14
N LEU A 127 -4.30 -4.31 12.08
CA LEU A 127 -5.41 -5.25 11.95
C LEU A 127 -6.76 -4.53 11.83
N CYS A 128 -7.04 -3.55 12.70
CA CYS A 128 -8.27 -2.76 12.62
C CYS A 128 -8.38 -2.00 11.29
N PHE A 129 -7.28 -1.39 10.83
CA PHE A 129 -7.24 -0.74 9.52
C PHE A 129 -7.56 -1.73 8.39
N ALA A 130 -6.91 -2.90 8.40
CA ALA A 130 -7.10 -3.90 7.37
C ALA A 130 -8.50 -4.52 7.38
N LEU A 131 -9.12 -4.74 8.55
CA LEU A 131 -10.52 -5.16 8.67
C LEU A 131 -11.48 -4.14 8.05
N GLY A 132 -11.25 -2.84 8.31
CA GLY A 132 -12.02 -1.77 7.70
C GLY A 132 -11.91 -1.79 6.18
N LEU A 133 -10.69 -1.95 5.67
CA LEU A 133 -10.41 -2.05 4.23
C LEU A 133 -11.08 -3.29 3.61
N ILE A 134 -10.97 -4.46 4.23
CA ILE A 134 -11.54 -5.72 3.73
C ILE A 134 -13.06 -5.63 3.64
N ALA A 135 -13.71 -5.20 4.73
CA ALA A 135 -15.16 -5.12 4.80
C ALA A 135 -15.72 -4.09 3.81
N SER A 136 -15.12 -2.90 3.76
CA SER A 136 -15.55 -1.85 2.82
C SER A 136 -15.30 -2.22 1.37
N SER A 137 -14.12 -2.76 1.03
CA SER A 137 -13.80 -3.14 -0.35
C SER A 137 -14.76 -4.20 -0.88
N ALA A 138 -15.29 -5.10 -0.03
CA ALA A 138 -16.25 -6.12 -0.42
C ALA A 138 -17.68 -5.55 -0.55
N LEU A 139 -18.11 -4.73 0.42
CA LEU A 139 -19.50 -4.27 0.52
C LEU A 139 -19.78 -3.02 -0.33
N ALA A 140 -18.80 -2.13 -0.47
CA ALA A 140 -19.00 -0.83 -1.10
C ALA A 140 -19.39 -0.94 -2.59
N PRO A 141 -18.83 -1.86 -3.40
CA PRO A 141 -19.30 -2.08 -4.77
C PRO A 141 -20.74 -2.58 -4.87
N MET A 142 -21.22 -3.37 -3.89
CA MET A 142 -22.61 -3.83 -3.86
C MET A 142 -23.58 -2.65 -3.64
N VAL A 143 -23.19 -1.71 -2.78
CA VAL A 143 -23.98 -0.49 -2.53
C VAL A 143 -23.86 0.48 -3.71
N TYR A 144 -22.68 0.59 -4.31
CA TYR A 144 -22.42 1.43 -5.48
C TYR A 144 -23.32 1.07 -6.66
N ASP A 145 -23.53 -0.23 -6.91
CA ASP A 145 -24.37 -0.75 -7.99
C ASP A 145 -25.84 -0.31 -7.86
N GLN A 146 -26.31 -0.06 -6.63
CA GLN A 146 -27.65 0.48 -6.37
C GLN A 146 -27.67 2.01 -6.34
N VAL A 147 -26.70 2.63 -5.65
CA VAL A 147 -26.63 4.08 -5.44
C VAL A 147 -25.16 4.53 -5.47
N ALA A 148 -24.71 5.05 -6.61
CA ALA A 148 -23.30 5.35 -6.86
C ALA A 148 -22.65 6.36 -5.87
N TRP A 149 -23.39 7.36 -5.39
CA TRP A 149 -22.85 8.40 -4.50
C TRP A 149 -22.77 7.98 -3.03
N LEU A 150 -23.56 6.97 -2.61
CA LEU A 150 -23.74 6.60 -1.21
C LEU A 150 -22.45 6.06 -0.55
N PRO A 151 -21.64 5.20 -1.21
CA PRO A 151 -20.37 4.74 -0.64
C PRO A 151 -19.37 5.88 -0.38
N PHE A 152 -19.31 6.85 -1.30
CA PHE A 152 -18.42 8.02 -1.18
C PHE A 152 -18.86 8.99 -0.07
N ALA A 153 -20.18 9.12 0.13
CA ALA A 153 -20.72 9.87 1.27
C ALA A 153 -20.44 9.14 2.60
N PHE A 154 -20.55 7.82 2.62
CA PHE A 154 -20.23 7.01 3.80
C PHE A 154 -18.75 7.10 4.18
N SER A 155 -17.83 7.02 3.21
CA SER A 155 -16.40 7.23 3.48
C SER A 155 -16.10 8.64 3.98
N SER A 156 -16.74 9.66 3.40
CA SER A 156 -16.64 11.04 3.91
C SER A 156 -17.10 11.15 5.36
N PHE A 157 -18.26 10.55 5.71
CA PHE A 157 -18.76 10.51 7.08
C PHE A 157 -17.78 9.81 8.03
N CYS A 158 -17.22 8.66 7.65
CA CYS A 158 -16.21 7.95 8.44
C CYS A 158 -14.96 8.82 8.70
N LEU A 159 -14.48 9.55 7.71
CA LEU A 159 -13.31 10.45 7.83
C LEU A 159 -13.61 11.66 8.73
N VAL A 160 -14.79 12.26 8.61
CA VAL A 160 -15.24 13.35 9.50
C VAL A 160 -15.34 12.86 10.94
N LEU A 161 -15.93 11.68 11.17
CA LEU A 161 -16.03 11.08 12.49
C LEU A 161 -14.63 10.78 13.07
N ALA A 162 -13.73 10.22 12.26
CA ALA A 162 -12.35 9.99 12.66
C ALA A 162 -11.64 11.30 13.04
N SER A 163 -11.81 12.34 12.23
CA SER A 163 -11.28 13.68 12.50
C SER A 163 -11.82 14.26 13.82
N ALA A 164 -13.13 14.17 14.06
CA ALA A 164 -13.76 14.62 15.31
C ALA A 164 -13.19 13.87 16.52
N VAL A 165 -13.07 12.53 16.45
CA VAL A 165 -12.51 11.74 17.54
C VAL A 165 -11.06 12.14 17.85
N ILE A 166 -10.24 12.41 16.82
CA ILE A 166 -8.86 12.90 17.01
C ILE A 166 -8.88 14.29 17.64
N HIS A 167 -9.75 15.18 17.14
CA HIS A 167 -9.86 16.54 17.63
C HIS A 167 -10.31 16.62 19.10
N PHE A 168 -11.11 15.67 19.60
CA PHE A 168 -11.54 15.68 21.00
C PHE A 168 -10.67 14.84 21.92
N LYS A 169 -10.16 13.69 21.46
CA LYS A 169 -9.53 12.70 22.35
C LYS A 169 -8.01 12.59 22.26
N LEU A 170 -7.36 13.14 21.23
CA LEU A 170 -5.91 13.00 21.09
C LEU A 170 -5.16 14.06 21.91
N PRO A 171 -4.29 13.67 22.87
CA PRO A 171 -3.45 14.61 23.59
C PRO A 171 -2.38 15.20 22.66
N GLY A 172 -2.10 16.49 22.83
CA GLY A 172 -1.07 17.19 22.05
C GLY A 172 0.30 16.55 22.29
N THR A 173 0.86 15.93 21.26
CA THR A 173 2.16 15.26 21.34
C THR A 173 3.13 15.96 20.40
N LEU A 174 4.13 16.63 21.00
CA LEU A 174 5.23 17.23 20.26
C LEU A 174 6.21 16.13 19.86
N VAL A 175 6.38 15.97 18.56
CA VAL A 175 7.30 14.99 17.99
C VAL A 175 8.59 15.72 17.63
N ILE A 176 9.72 15.27 18.18
CA ILE A 176 11.06 15.73 17.80
C ILE A 176 11.75 14.58 17.08
N PRO A 177 11.84 14.56 15.73
CA PRO A 177 12.56 13.51 15.03
C PRO A 177 14.02 13.91 14.78
N GLY A 178 14.94 12.98 15.05
CA GLY A 178 16.36 13.09 14.74
C GLY A 178 16.65 13.24 13.25
N ARG A 179 17.73 13.95 12.92
CA ARG A 179 18.16 14.18 11.53
C ARG A 179 18.85 12.94 10.95
N ALA A 180 18.44 12.59 9.74
CA ALA A 180 19.01 11.54 8.91
C ALA A 180 20.39 11.92 8.33
N GLY A 181 21.39 11.05 8.49
CA GLY A 181 22.70 11.14 7.85
C GLY A 181 22.72 10.64 6.39
N LYS A 182 23.58 11.23 5.55
CA LYS A 182 23.55 11.16 4.07
C LYS A 182 24.17 9.91 3.40
N LYS A 183 24.64 8.89 4.12
CA LYS A 183 25.41 7.75 3.55
C LYS A 183 24.75 6.36 3.71
N VAL A 184 23.42 6.27 3.56
CA VAL A 184 22.68 5.03 3.84
C VAL A 184 22.27 4.25 2.57
N LEU A 185 22.05 4.94 1.44
CA LEU A 185 21.49 4.36 0.21
C LEU A 185 22.25 3.11 -0.28
N SER A 186 23.59 3.20 -0.38
CA SER A 186 24.42 2.12 -0.93
C SER A 186 24.40 0.82 -0.12
N LYS A 187 24.03 0.87 1.17
CA LYS A 187 23.97 -0.29 2.05
C LYS A 187 22.68 -1.10 1.89
N ILE A 188 21.60 -0.48 1.42
CA ILE A 188 20.24 -1.06 1.46
C ILE A 188 19.59 -1.20 0.08
N ASN A 189 20.38 -1.25 -1.00
CA ASN A 189 19.87 -1.36 -2.38
C ASN A 189 18.87 -2.51 -2.58
N LEU A 190 19.16 -3.71 -2.06
CA LEU A 190 18.27 -4.87 -2.20
C LEU A 190 16.95 -4.69 -1.42
N PRO A 191 16.96 -4.31 -0.13
CA PRO A 191 15.73 -3.95 0.58
C PRO A 191 14.91 -2.84 -0.07
N LEU A 192 15.55 -1.80 -0.61
CA LEU A 192 14.87 -0.71 -1.32
C LEU A 192 14.20 -1.20 -2.60
N PHE A 193 14.86 -2.07 -3.37
CA PHE A 193 14.24 -2.68 -4.53
C PHE A 193 13.08 -3.59 -4.12
N GLY A 194 13.18 -4.30 -2.99
CA GLY A 194 12.07 -5.07 -2.41
C GLY A 194 10.87 -4.19 -2.04
N ALA A 195 11.10 -3.03 -1.43
CA ALA A 195 10.06 -2.04 -1.12
C ALA A 195 9.34 -1.54 -2.38
N PHE A 196 10.12 -1.24 -3.43
CA PHE A 196 9.60 -0.82 -4.73
C PHE A 196 8.75 -1.92 -5.37
N VAL A 197 9.25 -3.16 -5.38
CA VAL A 197 8.56 -4.36 -5.90
C VAL A 197 7.22 -4.60 -5.18
N TYR A 198 7.21 -4.49 -3.85
CA TYR A 198 5.98 -4.61 -3.07
C TYR A 198 4.97 -3.51 -3.43
N GLY A 199 5.38 -2.24 -3.39
CA GLY A 199 4.50 -1.13 -3.72
C GLY A 199 3.94 -1.22 -5.14
N PHE A 200 4.77 -1.64 -6.09
CA PHE A 200 4.34 -1.86 -7.47
C PHE A 200 3.26 -2.94 -7.57
N GLY A 201 3.48 -4.13 -6.98
CA GLY A 201 2.53 -5.23 -7.07
C GLY A 201 1.23 -5.00 -6.29
N GLU A 202 1.34 -4.52 -5.06
CA GLU A 202 0.19 -4.23 -4.19
C GLU A 202 -0.76 -3.21 -4.83
N THR A 203 -0.22 -2.10 -5.33
CA THR A 203 -1.06 -1.01 -5.83
C THR A 203 -1.75 -1.32 -7.15
N ILE A 204 -1.19 -2.18 -8.00
CA ILE A 204 -1.92 -2.70 -9.17
C ILE A 204 -3.18 -3.43 -8.71
N VAL A 205 -3.08 -4.26 -7.67
CA VAL A 205 -4.23 -4.99 -7.13
C VAL A 205 -5.24 -4.03 -6.50
N VAL A 206 -4.76 -3.04 -5.73
CA VAL A 206 -5.62 -2.06 -5.05
C VAL A 206 -6.34 -1.16 -6.04
N ALA A 207 -5.67 -0.69 -7.08
CA ALA A 207 -6.17 0.38 -7.93
C ALA A 207 -6.75 -0.10 -9.26
N LEU A 208 -6.16 -1.11 -9.91
CA LEU A 208 -6.55 -1.53 -11.27
C LEU A 208 -7.25 -2.87 -11.32
N TYR A 209 -7.20 -3.69 -10.27
CA TYR A 209 -7.89 -4.96 -10.30
C TYR A 209 -9.41 -4.85 -10.49
N PRO A 210 -10.11 -3.87 -9.86
CA PRO A 210 -11.53 -3.64 -10.15
C PRO A 210 -11.79 -3.28 -11.62
N LEU A 211 -10.94 -2.43 -12.23
CA LEU A 211 -11.01 -2.10 -13.66
C LEU A 211 -10.90 -3.36 -14.53
N TYR A 212 -9.91 -4.21 -14.22
CA TYR A 212 -9.73 -5.47 -14.94
C TYR A 212 -10.97 -6.36 -14.85
N LEU A 213 -11.55 -6.52 -13.66
CA LEU A 213 -12.75 -7.36 -13.48
C LEU A 213 -13.96 -6.84 -14.26
N ILE A 214 -14.22 -5.52 -14.27
CA ILE A 214 -15.32 -4.93 -15.04
C ILE A 214 -15.19 -5.24 -16.53
N ARG A 215 -13.97 -5.18 -17.05
CA ARG A 215 -13.68 -5.42 -18.48
C ARG A 215 -13.73 -6.88 -18.87
N GLU A 216 -13.53 -7.77 -17.91
CA GLU A 216 -13.76 -9.20 -18.04
C GLU A 216 -15.24 -9.57 -17.81
N HIS A 217 -16.14 -8.59 -17.93
CA HIS A 217 -17.60 -8.74 -17.79
C HIS A 217 -18.06 -9.24 -16.41
N VAL A 218 -17.25 -9.02 -15.36
CA VAL A 218 -17.67 -9.28 -13.98
C VAL A 218 -18.58 -8.13 -13.50
N ALA A 219 -19.68 -8.49 -12.83
CA ALA A 219 -20.61 -7.50 -12.28
C ALA A 219 -19.92 -6.54 -11.30
N VAL A 220 -20.29 -5.26 -11.32
CA VAL A 220 -19.69 -4.20 -10.50
C VAL A 220 -19.72 -4.56 -9.01
N ALA A 221 -20.84 -5.11 -8.54
CA ALA A 221 -21.03 -5.57 -7.16
C ALA A 221 -19.97 -6.60 -6.68
N GLN A 222 -19.32 -7.33 -7.61
CA GLN A 222 -18.33 -8.37 -7.29
C GLN A 222 -16.87 -7.90 -7.47
N THR A 223 -16.65 -6.70 -8.01
CA THR A 223 -15.29 -6.20 -8.31
C THR A 223 -14.45 -6.00 -7.05
N GLY A 224 -15.11 -5.79 -5.91
CA GLY A 224 -14.51 -5.66 -4.59
C GLY A 224 -13.93 -6.95 -4.01
N TYR A 225 -14.45 -8.11 -4.41
CA TYR A 225 -14.06 -9.39 -3.82
C TYR A 225 -12.60 -9.72 -4.06
N GLY A 226 -12.05 -9.32 -5.22
CA GLY A 226 -10.65 -9.51 -5.54
C GLY A 226 -9.74 -8.81 -4.52
N LEU A 227 -9.94 -7.51 -4.30
CA LEU A 227 -9.14 -6.75 -3.33
C LEU A 227 -9.34 -7.23 -1.89
N SER A 228 -10.58 -7.52 -1.49
CA SER A 228 -10.86 -8.02 -0.14
C SER A 228 -10.18 -9.36 0.14
N ILE A 229 -10.26 -10.30 -0.80
CA ILE A 229 -9.64 -11.62 -0.65
C ILE A 229 -8.11 -11.53 -0.70
N PHE A 230 -7.56 -10.65 -1.54
CA PHE A 230 -6.14 -10.31 -1.50
C PHE A 230 -5.73 -9.79 -0.11
N ALA A 231 -6.47 -8.84 0.45
CA ALA A 231 -6.17 -8.26 1.75
C ALA A 231 -6.30 -9.29 2.89
N VAL A 232 -7.30 -10.19 2.84
CA VAL A 232 -7.40 -11.34 3.78
C VAL A 232 -6.17 -12.23 3.65
N GLY A 233 -5.77 -12.57 2.42
CA GLY A 233 -4.56 -13.33 2.13
C GLY A 233 -3.33 -12.67 2.76
N SER A 234 -3.15 -11.37 2.57
CA SER A 234 -2.03 -10.59 3.12
C SER A 234 -1.93 -10.65 4.64
N ILE A 235 -3.06 -10.56 5.35
CA ILE A 235 -3.08 -10.69 6.82
C ILE A 235 -2.72 -12.11 7.26
N LEU A 236 -3.34 -13.12 6.63
CA LEU A 236 -3.13 -14.52 7.01
C LEU A 236 -1.73 -15.00 6.64
N GLY A 237 -1.15 -14.50 5.56
CA GLY A 237 0.20 -14.82 5.10
C GLY A 237 1.29 -14.16 5.94
N LEU A 238 0.99 -13.03 6.59
CA LEU A 238 1.96 -12.26 7.37
C LEU A 238 2.70 -13.14 8.39
N LEU A 239 1.98 -13.75 9.33
CA LEU A 239 2.55 -14.56 10.40
C LEU A 239 3.36 -15.79 9.90
N PRO A 240 2.80 -16.69 9.08
CA PRO A 240 3.52 -17.89 8.66
C PRO A 240 4.74 -17.58 7.80
N VAL A 241 4.66 -16.57 6.92
CA VAL A 241 5.76 -16.21 6.03
C VAL A 241 6.87 -15.49 6.79
N THR A 242 6.55 -14.58 7.71
CA THR A 242 7.59 -13.95 8.55
C THR A 242 8.23 -14.98 9.49
N TYR A 243 7.46 -15.92 10.04
CA TYR A 243 8.01 -17.01 10.83
C TYR A 243 8.96 -17.90 10.02
N LEU A 244 8.58 -18.22 8.78
CA LEU A 244 9.45 -18.96 7.86
C LEU A 244 10.73 -18.19 7.59
N ALA A 245 10.65 -16.87 7.45
CA ALA A 245 11.80 -16.00 7.23
C ALA A 245 12.81 -16.01 8.38
N ASP A 246 12.35 -16.17 9.62
CA ASP A 246 13.24 -16.33 10.78
C ASP A 246 14.03 -17.64 10.71
N ARG A 247 13.47 -18.70 10.10
CA ARG A 247 14.13 -20.00 9.96
C ARG A 247 15.07 -20.10 8.75
N ILE A 248 14.65 -19.61 7.59
CA ILE A 248 15.42 -19.76 6.34
C ILE A 248 16.25 -18.51 5.98
N GLY A 249 16.06 -17.42 6.73
CA GLY A 249 16.67 -16.11 6.53
C GLY A 249 15.79 -15.18 5.68
N CYS A 250 15.65 -13.93 6.12
CA CYS A 250 14.81 -12.90 5.49
C CYS A 250 15.08 -12.72 3.99
N LYS A 251 16.36 -12.73 3.56
CA LYS A 251 16.72 -12.55 2.15
C LYS A 251 16.22 -13.71 1.29
N ARG A 252 16.34 -14.95 1.77
CA ARG A 252 15.88 -16.13 1.02
C ARG A 252 14.36 -16.17 0.96
N CYS A 253 13.69 -15.86 2.07
CA CYS A 253 12.24 -15.80 2.11
C CYS A 253 11.68 -14.72 1.16
N LEU A 254 12.28 -13.52 1.14
CA LEU A 254 11.90 -12.45 0.20
C LEU A 254 12.01 -12.91 -1.27
N ILE A 255 13.12 -13.55 -1.65
CA ILE A 255 13.32 -14.07 -3.01
C ILE A 255 12.29 -15.14 -3.37
N LEU A 256 12.00 -16.07 -2.44
CA LEU A 256 10.98 -17.10 -2.66
C LEU A 256 9.58 -16.48 -2.82
N CYS A 257 9.24 -15.50 -2.00
CA CYS A 257 7.94 -14.83 -2.09
C CYS A 257 7.80 -14.10 -3.43
N VAL A 258 8.81 -13.35 -3.88
CA VAL A 258 8.78 -12.70 -5.21
C VAL A 258 8.63 -13.73 -6.33
N ALA A 259 9.34 -14.87 -6.25
CA ALA A 259 9.23 -15.93 -7.26
C ALA A 259 7.83 -16.56 -7.30
N ILE A 260 7.24 -16.88 -6.15
CA ILE A 260 5.89 -17.45 -6.06
C ILE A 260 4.84 -16.42 -6.50
N SER A 261 5.06 -15.14 -6.20
CA SER A 261 4.14 -14.06 -6.56
C SER A 261 3.91 -13.98 -8.06
N ILE A 262 4.95 -14.19 -8.88
CA ILE A 262 4.83 -14.24 -10.35
C ILE A 262 3.78 -15.27 -10.77
N PHE A 263 3.84 -16.49 -10.21
CA PHE A 263 2.88 -17.55 -10.53
C PHE A 263 1.47 -17.16 -10.11
N THR A 264 1.31 -16.61 -8.90
CA THR A 264 -0.03 -16.21 -8.41
C THR A 264 -0.65 -15.09 -9.22
N LEU A 265 0.13 -14.08 -9.63
CA LEU A 265 -0.34 -12.94 -10.44
C LEU A 265 -0.73 -13.39 -11.86
N LEU A 266 0.07 -14.27 -12.48
CA LEU A 266 -0.29 -14.85 -13.77
C LEU A 266 -1.55 -15.72 -13.66
N GLY A 267 -1.73 -16.43 -12.56
CA GLY A 267 -2.94 -17.20 -12.29
C GLY A 267 -4.22 -16.35 -12.23
N ILE A 268 -4.14 -15.11 -11.71
CA ILE A 268 -5.28 -14.17 -11.70
C ILE A 268 -5.76 -13.89 -13.13
N VAL A 269 -4.83 -13.64 -14.05
CA VAL A 269 -5.19 -13.21 -15.42
C VAL A 269 -5.55 -14.38 -16.33
N ASN A 270 -4.89 -15.52 -16.16
CA ASN A 270 -5.11 -16.70 -17.01
C ASN A 270 -6.26 -17.61 -16.53
N SER A 271 -6.88 -17.31 -15.39
CA SER A 271 -8.00 -18.11 -14.91
C SER A 271 -9.32 -17.71 -15.58
N GLY A 272 -9.99 -18.70 -16.16
CA GLY A 272 -11.28 -18.52 -16.85
C GLY A 272 -12.51 -18.49 -15.95
N SER A 273 -12.35 -18.69 -14.63
CA SER A 273 -13.47 -18.69 -13.67
C SER A 273 -13.21 -17.77 -12.47
N MET A 274 -14.25 -17.07 -12.03
CA MET A 274 -14.17 -16.14 -10.89
C MET A 274 -13.66 -16.81 -9.59
N PRO A 275 -14.10 -18.02 -9.19
CA PRO A 275 -13.56 -18.66 -8.00
C PRO A 275 -12.05 -18.91 -8.07
N LEU A 276 -11.54 -19.28 -9.26
CA LEU A 276 -10.12 -19.52 -9.46
C LEU A 276 -9.32 -18.21 -9.43
N ARG A 277 -9.87 -17.12 -9.99
CA ARG A 277 -9.31 -15.75 -9.87
C ARG A 277 -9.20 -15.33 -8.41
N LEU A 278 -10.23 -15.59 -7.61
CA LEU A 278 -10.25 -15.27 -6.18
C LEU A 278 -9.23 -16.13 -5.40
N LEU A 279 -9.08 -17.41 -5.74
CA LEU A 279 -8.07 -18.27 -5.13
C LEU A 279 -6.65 -17.76 -5.43
N PHE A 280 -6.36 -17.39 -6.67
CA PHE A 280 -5.07 -16.81 -7.03
C PHE A 280 -4.86 -15.42 -6.41
N SER A 281 -5.92 -14.64 -6.24
CA SER A 281 -5.89 -13.36 -5.53
C SER A 281 -5.56 -13.54 -4.06
N PHE A 282 -6.16 -14.55 -3.40
CA PHE A 282 -5.81 -14.94 -2.04
C PHE A 282 -4.34 -15.36 -1.93
N ALA A 283 -3.89 -16.25 -2.81
CA ALA A 283 -2.52 -16.74 -2.83
C ALA A 283 -1.51 -15.61 -3.10
N SER A 284 -1.87 -14.67 -3.97
CA SER A 284 -1.08 -13.47 -4.25
C SER A 284 -0.98 -12.60 -3.00
N GLY A 285 -2.08 -12.34 -2.30
CA GLY A 285 -2.07 -11.61 -1.03
C GLY A 285 -1.21 -12.29 0.02
N PHE A 286 -1.38 -13.60 0.20
CA PHE A 286 -0.63 -14.41 1.16
C PHE A 286 0.89 -14.31 1.00
N ILE A 287 1.36 -14.12 -0.24
CA ILE A 287 2.79 -14.09 -0.55
C ILE A 287 3.31 -12.65 -0.71
N ILE A 288 2.53 -11.73 -1.29
CA ILE A 288 2.91 -10.33 -1.51
C ILE A 288 2.82 -9.52 -0.21
N GLY A 289 1.81 -9.74 0.62
CA GLY A 289 1.61 -9.02 1.89
C GLY A 289 2.85 -9.00 2.79
N PRO A 290 3.53 -10.14 3.02
CA PRO A 290 4.75 -10.19 3.82
C PRO A 290 5.99 -9.51 3.19
N LEU A 291 5.98 -9.14 1.90
CA LEU A 291 7.18 -8.56 1.25
C LEU A 291 7.61 -7.25 1.91
N TYR A 292 6.67 -6.39 2.31
CA TYR A 292 6.98 -5.13 3.00
C TYR A 292 7.73 -5.35 4.32
N PRO A 293 7.20 -6.11 5.30
CA PRO A 293 7.91 -6.36 6.55
C PRO A 293 9.21 -7.16 6.36
N LEU A 294 9.29 -8.08 5.39
CA LEU A 294 10.54 -8.80 5.07
C LEU A 294 11.63 -7.85 4.56
N ALA A 295 11.28 -6.95 3.65
CA ALA A 295 12.22 -5.95 3.13
C ALA A 295 12.60 -4.92 4.21
N MET A 296 11.67 -4.54 5.08
CA MET A 296 11.95 -3.71 6.26
C MET A 296 12.90 -4.41 7.24
N ALA A 297 12.69 -5.69 7.53
CA ALA A 297 13.56 -6.47 8.41
C ALA A 297 14.99 -6.55 7.85
N LEU A 298 15.15 -6.76 6.54
CA LEU A 298 16.47 -6.73 5.89
C LEU A 298 17.14 -5.35 5.99
N THR A 299 16.37 -4.28 5.88
CA THR A 299 16.88 -2.92 6.09
C THR A 299 17.42 -2.76 7.52
N ALA A 300 16.67 -3.23 8.51
CA ALA A 300 17.04 -3.14 9.92
C ALA A 300 18.28 -3.98 10.30
N GLN A 301 18.55 -5.08 9.60
CA GLN A 301 19.72 -5.94 9.81
C GLN A 301 21.02 -5.29 9.33
N VAL A 302 20.97 -4.46 8.29
CA VAL A 302 22.17 -3.84 7.70
C VAL A 302 22.50 -2.50 8.35
N LEU A 303 21.51 -1.80 8.88
CA LEU A 303 21.67 -0.44 9.38
C LEU A 303 21.95 -0.37 10.88
N THR A 304 22.91 0.49 11.23
CA THR A 304 23.16 0.88 12.63
C THR A 304 21.97 1.69 13.18
N PRO A 305 21.77 1.76 14.50
CA PRO A 305 20.67 2.52 15.11
C PRO A 305 20.60 3.99 14.64
N ALA A 306 21.76 4.63 14.44
CA ALA A 306 21.86 6.00 13.93
C ALA A 306 21.43 6.14 12.45
N GLU A 307 21.51 5.08 11.66
CA GLU A 307 21.16 5.07 10.24
C GLU A 307 19.71 4.64 9.97
N ARG A 308 19.04 4.02 10.94
CA ARG A 308 17.68 3.45 10.79
C ARG A 308 16.63 4.49 10.36
N SER A 309 16.69 5.70 10.91
CA SER A 309 15.76 6.78 10.54
C SER A 309 15.91 7.16 9.05
N SER A 310 17.14 7.35 8.57
CA SER A 310 17.41 7.59 7.15
C SER A 310 16.97 6.43 6.27
N GLY A 311 17.25 5.20 6.71
CA GLY A 311 16.90 3.98 5.99
C GLY A 311 15.40 3.81 5.81
N ASN A 312 14.64 4.05 6.88
CA ASN A 312 13.17 4.00 6.84
C ASN A 312 12.59 5.06 5.89
N ALA A 313 13.13 6.28 5.91
CA ALA A 313 12.70 7.33 4.98
C ALA A 313 12.94 6.96 3.50
N LEU A 314 14.12 6.40 3.19
CA LEU A 314 14.41 5.88 1.85
C LEU A 314 13.48 4.72 1.49
N PHE A 315 13.24 3.81 2.43
CA PHE A 315 12.35 2.67 2.23
C PHE A 315 10.94 3.11 1.84
N THR A 316 10.33 4.01 2.61
CA THR A 316 9.01 4.58 2.32
C THR A 316 9.00 5.32 0.97
N THR A 317 10.10 6.01 0.63
CA THR A 317 10.22 6.71 -0.66
C THR A 317 10.20 5.74 -1.84
N PHE A 318 10.98 4.67 -1.79
CA PHE A 318 11.01 3.65 -2.84
C PHE A 318 9.69 2.88 -2.94
N TYR A 319 9.07 2.56 -1.80
CA TYR A 319 7.70 2.02 -1.78
C TYR A 319 6.70 2.95 -2.46
N GLY A 320 6.74 4.24 -2.15
CA GLY A 320 5.87 5.26 -2.75
C GLY A 320 6.06 5.39 -4.26
N PHE A 321 7.32 5.39 -4.74
CA PHE A 321 7.59 5.38 -6.18
C PHE A 321 7.09 4.12 -6.88
N GLY A 322 7.26 2.93 -6.26
CA GLY A 322 6.70 1.69 -6.79
C GLY A 322 5.18 1.74 -6.88
N SER A 323 4.56 2.26 -5.82
CA SER A 323 3.11 2.44 -5.69
C SER A 323 2.51 3.41 -6.73
N ALA A 324 3.26 4.46 -7.08
CA ALA A 324 2.88 5.37 -8.15
C ALA A 324 3.13 4.77 -9.54
N ALA A 325 4.25 4.07 -9.74
CA ALA A 325 4.61 3.52 -11.04
C ALA A 325 3.72 2.32 -11.45
N GLY A 326 3.22 1.54 -10.48
CA GLY A 326 2.41 0.34 -10.70
C GLY A 326 1.18 0.60 -11.59
N PRO A 327 0.16 1.34 -11.12
CA PRO A 327 -1.05 1.59 -11.89
C PRO A 327 -0.79 2.31 -13.21
N PHE A 328 0.17 3.24 -13.26
CA PHE A 328 0.49 3.98 -14.47
C PHE A 328 1.04 3.07 -15.58
N LEU A 329 2.08 2.27 -15.27
CA LEU A 329 2.69 1.40 -16.27
C LEU A 329 1.77 0.21 -16.63
N SER A 330 1.01 -0.32 -15.66
CA SER A 330 0.04 -1.37 -15.93
C SER A 330 -1.12 -0.90 -16.80
N SER A 331 -1.60 0.33 -16.62
CA SER A 331 -2.63 0.93 -17.48
C SER A 331 -2.13 1.09 -18.93
N ILE A 332 -0.89 1.55 -19.13
CA ILE A 332 -0.29 1.63 -20.47
C ILE A 332 -0.22 0.25 -21.13
N ALA A 333 0.18 -0.78 -20.37
CA ALA A 333 0.25 -2.15 -20.87
C ALA A 333 -1.13 -2.71 -21.24
N MET A 334 -2.16 -2.44 -20.44
CA MET A 334 -3.55 -2.83 -20.73
C MET A 334 -4.07 -2.15 -21.99
N ASN A 335 -3.78 -0.87 -22.18
CA ASN A 335 -4.25 -0.10 -23.33
C ASN A 335 -3.53 -0.52 -24.63
N ALA A 336 -2.24 -0.87 -24.56
CA ALA A 336 -1.45 -1.24 -25.73
C ALA A 336 -1.63 -2.70 -26.18
N TRP A 337 -1.75 -3.63 -25.23
CA TRP A 337 -1.74 -5.07 -25.52
C TRP A 337 -3.00 -5.82 -25.06
N GLY A 338 -3.92 -5.15 -24.37
CA GLY A 338 -5.16 -5.71 -23.85
C GLY A 338 -5.12 -6.05 -22.36
N ASN A 339 -6.29 -6.33 -21.78
CA ASN A 339 -6.48 -6.50 -20.33
C ASN A 339 -5.66 -7.62 -19.70
N GLN A 340 -5.32 -8.64 -20.49
CA GLN A 340 -4.45 -9.75 -20.08
C GLN A 340 -3.02 -9.30 -19.71
N HIS A 341 -2.65 -8.06 -20.00
CA HIS A 341 -1.33 -7.50 -19.68
C HIS A 341 -1.30 -6.67 -18.39
N LEU A 342 -2.35 -6.72 -17.56
CA LEU A 342 -2.43 -6.03 -16.26
C LEU A 342 -1.16 -6.20 -15.40
N PHE A 343 -0.66 -7.44 -15.27
CA PHE A 343 0.52 -7.74 -14.45
C PHE A 343 1.81 -7.93 -15.25
N THR A 344 1.83 -7.73 -16.57
CA THR A 344 3.04 -8.01 -17.39
C THR A 344 4.25 -7.19 -16.91
N VAL A 345 4.08 -5.89 -16.70
CA VAL A 345 5.16 -5.02 -16.21
C VAL A 345 5.58 -5.41 -14.79
N CYS A 346 4.63 -5.79 -13.94
CA CYS A 346 4.89 -6.27 -12.58
C CYS A 346 5.72 -7.56 -12.59
N VAL A 347 5.38 -8.51 -13.45
CA VAL A 347 6.12 -9.78 -13.61
C VAL A 347 7.54 -9.51 -14.13
N LEU A 348 7.70 -8.63 -15.12
CA LEU A 348 9.03 -8.23 -15.61
C LEU A 348 9.88 -7.62 -14.48
N LEU A 349 9.29 -6.73 -13.68
CA LEU A 349 9.96 -6.12 -12.52
C LEU A 349 10.37 -7.18 -11.48
N PHE A 350 9.50 -8.16 -11.21
CA PHE A 350 9.77 -9.23 -10.26
C PHE A 350 10.90 -10.14 -10.78
N CYS A 351 10.91 -10.45 -12.08
CA CYS A 351 12.03 -11.15 -12.73
C CYS A 351 13.35 -10.37 -12.62
N LEU A 352 13.34 -9.05 -12.84
CA LEU A 352 14.51 -8.18 -12.67
C LEU A 352 15.01 -8.18 -11.22
N PHE A 353 14.11 -8.19 -10.24
CA PHE A 353 14.46 -8.33 -8.83
C PHE A 353 15.15 -9.66 -8.55
N LEU A 354 14.61 -10.77 -9.05
CA LEU A 354 15.21 -12.10 -8.89
C LEU A 354 16.59 -12.18 -9.55
N ALA A 355 16.76 -11.60 -10.74
CA ALA A 355 18.05 -11.52 -11.42
C ALA A 355 19.07 -10.72 -10.61
N HIS A 356 18.68 -9.54 -10.11
CA HIS A 356 19.53 -8.72 -9.25
C HIS A 356 19.92 -9.44 -7.95
N ALA A 357 18.96 -10.13 -7.31
CA ALA A 357 19.20 -10.91 -6.11
C ALA A 357 20.15 -12.11 -6.36
N ALA A 358 20.08 -12.73 -7.55
CA ALA A 358 20.96 -13.82 -7.94
C ALA A 358 22.40 -13.36 -8.20
N ILE A 359 22.59 -12.19 -8.84
CA ILE A 359 23.92 -11.61 -9.10
C ILE A 359 24.60 -11.24 -7.78
N THR A 360 23.89 -10.58 -6.87
CA THR A 360 24.42 -10.20 -5.56
C THR A 360 24.72 -11.41 -4.65
N ARG A 361 24.11 -12.57 -4.89
CA ARG A 361 24.44 -13.84 -4.20
C ARG A 361 25.82 -14.38 -4.59
N LYS A 362 26.28 -14.17 -5.83
CA LYS A 362 27.58 -14.67 -6.30
C LYS A 362 28.77 -13.87 -5.74
N GLY A 363 28.58 -12.58 -5.42
CA GLY A 363 29.65 -11.72 -4.87
C GLY A 363 29.95 -11.93 -3.37
N SER A 364 29.10 -12.63 -2.63
CA SER A 364 29.21 -12.82 -1.17
C SER A 364 29.65 -14.23 -0.76
N LYS A 365 30.37 -14.95 -1.62
CA LYS A 365 31.19 -16.10 -1.17
C LYS A 365 32.45 -15.53 -0.53
N VAL A 366 32.35 -15.13 0.73
CA VAL A 366 33.50 -14.87 1.59
C VAL A 366 34.38 -16.12 1.56
N ARG A 367 35.65 -15.95 1.16
CA ARG A 367 36.70 -16.95 1.32
C ARG A 367 36.75 -17.30 2.80
N VAL A 368 36.30 -18.49 3.16
CA VAL A 368 36.70 -19.11 4.44
C VAL A 368 38.18 -19.45 4.25
N THR A 369 39.06 -18.56 4.71
CA THR A 369 40.49 -18.86 4.82
C THR A 369 40.63 -19.99 5.82
N LYS A 370 41.37 -21.05 5.44
CA LYS A 370 41.58 -22.29 6.20
C LYS A 370 42.31 -22.12 7.56
N GLU A 371 42.49 -20.90 8.06
CA GLU A 371 43.34 -20.61 9.23
C GLU A 371 42.58 -20.58 10.57
N GLU A 372 41.25 -20.68 10.60
CA GLU A 372 40.47 -20.73 11.86
C GLU A 372 40.08 -22.16 12.30
N LEU A 373 40.71 -23.20 11.74
CA LEU A 373 40.45 -24.61 12.07
C LEU A 373 41.67 -25.37 12.61
N LEU A 374 42.70 -24.66 13.07
CA LEU A 374 43.77 -25.19 13.90
C LEU A 374 43.75 -24.47 15.24
#